data_AF-N0E6F3-F1
#
_entry.id   AF-N0E6F3-F1
#
_cell.length_a   1.000
_cell.length_b   1.000
_cell.length_c   1.000
_cell.angle_alpha   90.00
_cell.angle_beta   90.00
_cell.angle_gamma   90.00
#
_symmetry.space_group_name_H-M   'P 1'
#
loop_
_entity.id
_entity.type
_entity.pdbx_description
1 polymer ?
#
loop_
_entity_poly.entity_id
_entity_poly.type
_entity_poly.pdbx_seq_one_letter_code
_entity_poly.pdbx_strand_id
1 'polypeptide(L)'
;MGAWGSGLFDNDNALDVMGDLEDSTPQGRPDLVVAALDEVLLADGYIEAPEMSAAVAAAAAVGAVVNPGAAVEESSRPHWLAADAFEVDEELIEKSRRVLRRAIRAQDNEWYELWAESGTADEMVESCQRALAWLGDRDD
;
A
#
# COMPACT_ATOMS: atom_id res chain seq x y z
N MET A 1 -4.47 3.18 -15.61
CA MET A 1 -4.25 3.67 -14.23
C MET A 1 -3.98 5.17 -14.26
N GLY A 2 -4.59 5.95 -13.35
CA GLY A 2 -4.28 7.37 -13.18
C GLY A 2 -3.07 7.57 -12.27
N ALA A 3 -1.87 7.26 -12.79
CA ALA A 3 -0.62 7.36 -12.04
C ALA A 3 0.32 8.38 -12.70
N TRP A 4 1.07 9.12 -11.89
CA TRP A 4 2.11 10.06 -12.36
C TRP A 4 3.53 9.65 -11.95
N GLY A 5 3.66 8.56 -11.19
CA GLY A 5 4.92 7.98 -10.75
C GLY A 5 4.74 6.54 -10.26
N SER A 6 5.85 5.81 -10.13
CA SER A 6 5.90 4.41 -9.65
C SER A 6 5.99 4.30 -8.11
N GLY A 7 5.92 5.43 -7.40
CA GLY A 7 5.81 5.48 -5.94
C GLY A 7 4.45 4.98 -5.45
N LEU A 8 4.40 4.51 -4.20
CA LEU A 8 3.22 3.82 -3.66
C LEU A 8 2.04 4.77 -3.41
N PHE A 9 2.31 6.08 -3.38
CA PHE A 9 1.31 7.14 -3.23
C PHE A 9 1.10 7.95 -4.52
N ASP A 10 1.77 7.58 -5.64
CA ASP A 10 1.79 8.36 -6.89
C ASP A 10 0.64 8.02 -7.86
N ASN A 11 -0.57 7.82 -7.34
CA ASN A 11 -1.74 7.50 -8.15
C ASN A 11 -3.06 7.98 -7.53
N ASP A 12 -4.09 8.14 -8.36
CA ASP A 12 -5.41 8.63 -7.96
C ASP A 12 -6.04 7.77 -6.85
N ASN A 13 -5.96 6.43 -6.95
CA ASN A 13 -6.53 5.54 -5.93
C ASN A 13 -5.82 5.68 -4.57
N ALA A 14 -4.52 5.95 -4.57
CA ALA A 14 -3.79 6.24 -3.33
C ALA A 14 -4.25 7.58 -2.72
N LEU A 15 -4.51 8.61 -3.54
CA LEU A 15 -5.07 9.87 -3.04
C LEU A 15 -6.44 9.67 -2.42
N ASP A 16 -7.31 8.88 -3.05
CA ASP A 16 -8.64 8.58 -2.52
C ASP A 16 -8.55 7.91 -1.15
N VAL A 17 -7.74 6.83 -1.02
CA VAL A 17 -7.57 6.13 0.26
C VAL A 17 -6.94 7.05 1.31
N MET A 18 -5.91 7.82 0.97
CA MET A 18 -5.27 8.72 1.93
C MET A 18 -6.22 9.85 2.36
N GLY A 19 -7.08 10.34 1.48
CA GLY A 19 -8.13 11.30 1.80
C GLY A 19 -9.14 10.73 2.79
N ASP A 20 -9.63 9.52 2.54
CA ASP A 20 -10.57 8.83 3.45
C ASP A 20 -9.96 8.59 4.85
N LEU A 21 -8.67 8.23 4.91
CA LEU A 21 -7.96 8.09 6.17
C LEU A 21 -7.76 9.44 6.88
N GLU A 22 -7.44 10.51 6.14
CA GLU A 22 -7.25 11.85 6.70
C GLU A 22 -8.55 12.38 7.32
N ASP A 23 -9.67 12.21 6.62
CA ASP A 23 -11.01 12.61 7.04
C ASP A 23 -11.54 11.78 8.22
N SER A 24 -10.95 10.60 8.46
CA SER A 24 -11.27 9.73 9.60
C SER A 24 -10.48 10.11 10.86
N THR A 25 -11.07 9.79 12.02
CA THR A 25 -10.37 9.91 13.31
C THR A 25 -9.21 8.93 13.40
N PRO A 26 -8.13 9.23 14.17
CA PRO A 26 -7.02 8.29 14.37
C PRO A 26 -7.46 6.89 14.81
N GLN A 27 -8.54 6.78 15.58
CA GLN A 27 -9.12 5.52 16.05
C GLN A 27 -9.91 4.76 14.97
N GLY A 28 -10.42 5.45 13.95
CA GLY A 28 -11.19 4.87 12.85
C GLY A 28 -10.34 4.52 11.62
N ARG A 29 -9.12 5.05 11.52
CA ARG A 29 -8.18 4.74 10.43
C ARG A 29 -7.82 3.26 10.33
N PRO A 30 -7.55 2.52 11.44
CA PRO A 30 -7.22 1.10 11.35
C PRO A 30 -8.30 0.28 10.64
N ASP A 31 -9.58 0.55 10.92
CA ASP A 31 -10.70 -0.17 10.29
C ASP A 31 -10.76 0.07 8.77
N LEU A 32 -10.50 1.30 8.33
CA LEU A 32 -10.43 1.64 6.90
C LEU A 32 -9.24 0.97 6.21
N VAL A 33 -8.07 0.96 6.87
CA VAL A 33 -6.89 0.25 6.35
C VAL A 33 -7.18 -1.25 6.26
N VAL A 34 -7.74 -1.87 7.30
CA VAL A 34 -8.11 -3.29 7.30
C VAL A 34 -9.07 -3.59 6.16
N ALA A 35 -10.11 -2.76 5.95
CA ALA A 35 -11.06 -2.95 4.87
C ALA A 35 -10.38 -2.95 3.48
N ALA A 36 -9.49 -2.00 3.22
CA ALA A 36 -8.74 -1.93 1.96
C ALA A 36 -7.83 -3.16 1.75
N LEU A 37 -7.16 -3.63 2.81
CA LEU A 37 -6.31 -4.81 2.73
C LEU A 37 -7.13 -6.09 2.52
N ASP A 38 -8.26 -6.23 3.22
CA ASP A 38 -9.10 -7.42 3.15
C ASP A 38 -9.86 -7.55 1.84
N GLU A 39 -10.17 -6.45 1.16
CA GLU A 39 -10.71 -6.49 -0.21
C GLU A 39 -9.79 -7.31 -1.15
N VAL A 40 -8.47 -7.16 -1.00
CA VAL A 40 -7.49 -7.91 -1.79
C VAL A 40 -7.18 -9.28 -1.19
N LEU A 41 -7.10 -9.42 0.14
CA LEU A 41 -6.69 -10.67 0.77
C LEU A 41 -7.80 -11.74 0.80
N LEU A 42 -9.06 -11.32 0.79
CA LEU A 42 -10.23 -12.21 0.83
C LEU A 42 -10.84 -12.45 -0.55
N ALA A 43 -10.43 -11.70 -1.58
CA ALA A 43 -10.87 -11.92 -2.94
C ALA A 43 -10.34 -13.25 -3.50
N ASP A 44 -11.28 -14.06 -4.00
CA ASP A 44 -11.02 -15.30 -4.72
C ASP A 44 -10.67 -15.00 -6.18
N GLY A 45 -9.38 -15.05 -6.50
CA GLY A 45 -8.90 -14.92 -7.88
C GLY A 45 -8.38 -13.52 -8.20
N TYR A 46 -8.56 -13.12 -9.45
CA TYR A 46 -7.91 -11.96 -10.06
C TYR A 46 -8.39 -10.64 -9.44
N ILE A 47 -7.44 -9.73 -9.17
CA ILE A 47 -7.72 -8.42 -8.56
C ILE A 47 -7.64 -7.31 -9.60
N GLU A 48 -8.68 -6.49 -9.69
CA GLU A 48 -8.71 -5.32 -10.56
C GLU A 48 -7.78 -4.20 -10.05
N ALA A 49 -7.35 -3.32 -10.96
CA ALA A 49 -6.28 -2.37 -10.64
C ALA A 49 -6.63 -1.36 -9.54
N PRO A 50 -7.84 -0.78 -9.48
CA PRO A 50 -8.22 0.15 -8.42
C PRO A 50 -8.10 -0.44 -7.02
N GLU A 51 -8.57 -1.67 -6.83
CA GLU A 51 -8.59 -2.41 -5.56
C GLU A 51 -7.17 -2.74 -5.11
N MET A 52 -6.33 -3.24 -6.02
CA MET A 52 -4.93 -3.50 -5.70
C MET A 52 -4.17 -2.20 -5.38
N SER A 53 -4.40 -1.13 -6.14
CA SER A 53 -3.75 0.16 -5.91
C SER A 53 -4.11 0.75 -4.54
N ALA A 54 -5.39 0.69 -4.18
CA ALA A 54 -5.89 1.12 -2.87
C ALA A 54 -5.26 0.31 -1.73
N ALA A 55 -5.22 -1.02 -1.86
CA ALA A 55 -4.64 -1.89 -0.84
C ALA A 55 -3.13 -1.70 -0.70
N VAL A 56 -2.40 -1.50 -1.80
CA VAL A 56 -0.95 -1.20 -1.79
C VAL A 56 -0.68 0.13 -1.08
N ALA A 57 -1.47 1.18 -1.36
CA ALA A 57 -1.35 2.46 -0.68
C ALA A 57 -1.66 2.34 0.83
N ALA A 58 -2.69 1.58 1.20
CA ALA A 58 -3.02 1.30 2.60
C ALA A 58 -1.90 0.53 3.31
N ALA A 59 -1.32 -0.50 2.67
CA ALA A 59 -0.18 -1.25 3.21
C ALA A 59 1.06 -0.37 3.37
N ALA A 60 1.34 0.51 2.39
CA ALA A 60 2.42 1.48 2.47
C ALA A 60 2.21 2.46 3.62
N ALA A 61 0.96 2.86 3.89
CA ALA A 61 0.63 3.72 5.01
C ALA A 61 0.95 3.08 6.36
N VAL A 62 0.66 1.78 6.54
CA VAL A 62 1.08 1.02 7.73
C VAL A 62 2.59 1.03 7.87
N GLY A 63 3.34 0.75 6.80
CA GLY A 63 4.81 0.79 6.82
C GLY A 63 5.36 2.17 7.18
N ALA A 64 4.76 3.23 6.67
CA ALA A 64 5.14 4.61 6.98
C ALA A 64 4.85 5.01 8.44
N VAL A 65 3.80 4.47 9.06
CA VAL A 65 3.53 4.68 10.51
C VAL A 65 4.52 3.90 11.37
N VAL A 66 4.81 2.64 11.01
CA VAL A 66 5.75 1.78 11.74
C VAL A 66 7.18 2.29 11.65
N ASN A 67 7.60 2.74 10.47
CA ASN A 67 8.96 3.21 10.22
C ASN A 67 8.98 4.50 9.38
N PRO A 68 8.60 5.65 9.98
CA PRO A 68 8.47 6.92 9.28
C PRO A 68 9.79 7.46 8.73
N GLY A 69 10.92 7.03 9.31
CA GLY A 69 12.26 7.38 8.84
C GLY A 69 12.64 6.65 7.56
N ALA A 70 12.25 5.38 7.40
CA ALA A 70 12.49 4.64 6.16
C ALA A 70 11.57 5.07 5.02
N ALA A 71 10.36 5.54 5.33
CA ALA A 71 9.40 6.06 4.37
C ALA A 71 9.62 7.54 3.98
N VAL A 72 10.71 8.19 4.43
CA VAL A 72 10.95 9.62 4.20
C VAL A 72 11.19 9.97 2.73
N GLU A 73 11.68 9.02 1.95
CA GLU A 73 12.01 9.20 0.52
C GLU A 73 10.76 9.13 -0.39
N GLU A 74 9.60 8.75 0.13
CA GLU A 74 8.35 8.73 -0.65
C GLU A 74 7.81 10.16 -0.83
N SER A 75 8.01 10.72 -2.03
CA SER A 75 7.69 12.12 -2.35
C SER A 75 6.23 12.47 -2.17
N SER A 76 5.33 11.54 -2.48
CA SER A 76 3.87 11.75 -2.40
C SER A 76 3.26 11.21 -1.12
N ARG A 77 4.09 10.84 -0.13
CA ARG A 77 3.60 10.46 1.20
C ARG A 77 2.84 11.65 1.82
N PRO A 78 1.58 11.47 2.26
CA PRO A 78 0.84 12.54 2.93
C PRO A 78 1.54 13.04 4.19
N HIS A 79 1.55 14.35 4.42
CA HIS A 79 2.27 14.93 5.57
C HIS A 79 1.68 14.50 6.92
N TRP A 80 0.40 14.14 6.97
CA TRP A 80 -0.30 13.72 8.19
C TRP A 80 0.07 12.28 8.60
N LEU A 81 0.61 11.51 7.65
CA LEU A 81 1.00 10.10 7.83
C LEU A 81 2.38 10.02 8.52
N ALA A 82 2.39 10.39 9.79
CA ALA A 82 3.56 10.39 10.67
C ALA A 82 3.51 9.22 11.69
N ALA A 83 4.52 9.16 12.56
CA ALA A 83 4.42 8.35 13.78
C ALA A 83 3.13 8.70 14.53
N ASP A 84 2.43 7.69 15.06
CA ASP A 84 1.17 7.80 15.79
C ASP A 84 -0.04 8.28 14.95
N ALA A 85 0.02 8.26 13.61
CA ALA A 85 -1.12 8.61 12.77
C ALA A 85 -2.33 7.70 13.03
N PHE A 86 -2.10 6.44 13.39
CA PHE A 86 -3.10 5.49 13.89
C PHE A 86 -2.43 4.32 14.60
N GLU A 87 -3.20 3.56 15.37
CA GLU A 87 -2.73 2.34 16.04
C GLU A 87 -2.44 1.25 15.01
N VAL A 88 -1.25 0.65 15.09
CA VAL A 88 -0.81 -0.45 14.23
C VAL A 88 -0.45 -1.63 15.12
N ASP A 89 -1.14 -2.76 14.92
CA ASP A 89 -0.82 -4.03 15.56
C ASP A 89 -0.11 -4.99 14.59
N GLU A 90 0.36 -6.13 15.12
CA GLU A 90 1.07 -7.13 14.33
C GLU A 90 0.19 -7.77 13.23
N GLU A 91 -1.11 -7.89 13.45
CA GLU A 91 -2.02 -8.42 12.43
C GLU A 91 -2.10 -7.48 11.22
N LEU A 92 -2.20 -6.17 11.47
CA LEU A 92 -2.23 -5.16 10.43
C LEU A 92 -0.92 -5.12 9.64
N ILE A 93 0.22 -5.26 10.32
CA ILE A 93 1.55 -5.37 9.69
C ILE A 93 1.58 -6.60 8.77
N GLU A 94 1.11 -7.76 9.24
CA GLU A 94 1.15 -9.00 8.46
C GLU A 94 0.22 -8.96 7.26
N LYS A 95 -1.00 -8.42 7.40
CA LYS A 95 -1.90 -8.16 6.27
C LYS A 95 -1.24 -7.26 5.23
N SER A 96 -0.57 -6.19 5.66
CA SER A 96 0.15 -5.26 4.78
C SER A 96 1.26 -5.96 4.00
N ARG A 97 2.06 -6.82 4.66
CA ARG A 97 3.08 -7.64 3.99
C ARG A 97 2.46 -8.56 2.94
N ARG A 98 1.38 -9.25 3.29
CA ARG A 98 0.69 -10.18 2.38
C ARG A 98 0.15 -9.46 1.13
N VAL A 99 -0.42 -8.27 1.28
CA VAL A 99 -0.87 -7.44 0.15
C VAL A 99 0.30 -7.07 -0.74
N LEU A 100 1.38 -6.49 -0.20
CA LEU A 100 2.54 -6.09 -1.01
C LEU A 100 3.18 -7.28 -1.75
N ARG A 101 3.28 -8.44 -1.09
CA ARG A 101 3.76 -9.69 -1.72
C ARG A 101 2.81 -10.23 -2.78
N ARG A 102 1.50 -9.98 -2.65
CA ARG A 102 0.49 -10.36 -3.65
C ARG A 102 0.52 -9.43 -4.86
N ALA A 103 0.66 -8.12 -4.62
CA ALA A 103 0.69 -7.08 -5.66
C ALA A 103 1.75 -7.35 -6.73
N ILE A 104 2.94 -7.80 -6.32
CA ILE A 104 4.06 -8.08 -7.24
C ILE A 104 3.98 -9.44 -7.96
N ARG A 105 2.89 -10.20 -7.81
CA ARG A 105 2.70 -11.47 -8.52
C ARG A 105 2.12 -11.21 -9.91
N ALA A 106 2.90 -11.55 -10.94
CA ALA A 106 2.42 -11.51 -12.31
C ALA A 106 1.17 -12.38 -12.51
N GLN A 107 0.23 -11.92 -13.34
CA GLN A 107 -1.04 -12.58 -13.70
C GLN A 107 -2.05 -12.76 -12.55
N ASP A 108 -1.77 -12.23 -11.35
CA ASP A 108 -2.71 -12.30 -10.22
C ASP A 108 -3.59 -11.04 -10.12
N ASN A 109 -3.17 -9.93 -10.73
CA ASN A 109 -3.86 -8.65 -10.65
C ASN A 109 -3.59 -7.72 -11.85
N GLU A 110 -4.57 -6.91 -12.20
CA GLU A 110 -4.53 -5.95 -13.31
C GLU A 110 -3.53 -4.82 -13.04
N TRP A 111 -3.35 -4.43 -11.78
CA TRP A 111 -2.41 -3.38 -11.40
C TRP A 111 -0.98 -3.71 -11.84
N TYR A 112 -0.51 -4.94 -11.61
CA TYR A 112 0.78 -5.42 -12.08
C TYR A 112 0.85 -5.41 -13.62
N GLU A 113 -0.20 -5.88 -14.30
CA GLU A 113 -0.25 -5.93 -15.76
C GLU A 113 -0.11 -4.54 -16.37
N LEU A 114 -0.81 -3.54 -15.83
CA LEU A 114 -0.71 -2.15 -16.27
C LEU A 114 0.71 -1.58 -16.10
N TRP A 115 1.40 -1.90 -15.00
CA TRP A 115 2.80 -1.51 -14.79
C TRP A 115 3.78 -2.26 -15.70
N ALA A 116 3.48 -3.51 -16.02
CA ALA A 116 4.26 -4.29 -16.98
C ALA A 116 4.09 -3.71 -18.40
N GLU A 117 2.88 -3.34 -18.79
CA GLU A 117 2.56 -2.71 -20.07
C GLU A 117 3.19 -1.31 -20.21
N SER A 118 3.32 -0.56 -19.11
CA SER A 118 4.01 0.74 -19.12
C SER A 118 5.54 0.62 -19.22
N GLY A 119 6.09 -0.59 -19.01
CA GLY A 119 7.54 -0.84 -19.02
C GLY A 119 8.25 -0.39 -17.74
N THR A 120 7.53 -0.12 -16.67
CA THR A 120 8.07 0.36 -15.38
C THR A 120 7.72 -0.57 -14.21
N ALA A 121 7.41 -1.84 -14.50
CA ALA A 121 7.13 -2.85 -13.47
C ALA A 121 8.30 -3.06 -12.51
N ASP A 122 9.54 -3.02 -12.99
CA ASP A 122 10.72 -3.19 -12.12
C ASP A 122 10.80 -2.08 -11.04
N GLU A 123 10.57 -0.82 -11.42
CA GLU A 123 10.54 0.31 -10.48
C GLU A 123 9.41 0.17 -9.46
N MET A 124 8.22 -0.24 -9.92
CA MET A 124 7.08 -0.49 -9.06
C MET A 124 7.37 -1.64 -8.07
N VAL A 125 7.99 -2.73 -8.53
CA VAL A 125 8.36 -3.87 -7.68
C VAL A 125 9.38 -3.44 -6.64
N GLU A 126 10.37 -2.63 -7.01
CA GLU A 126 11.32 -2.03 -6.08
C GLU A 126 10.60 -1.16 -5.03
N SER A 127 9.61 -0.36 -5.42
CA SER A 127 8.78 0.41 -4.48
C SER A 127 8.07 -0.50 -3.47
N CYS A 128 7.43 -1.59 -3.91
CA CYS A 128 6.80 -2.56 -3.02
C CYS A 128 7.82 -3.25 -2.08
N GLN A 129 9.01 -3.59 -2.59
CA GLN A 129 10.08 -4.18 -1.78
C GLN A 129 10.63 -3.22 -0.73
N ARG A 130 10.75 -1.92 -1.04
CA ARG A 130 11.10 -0.90 -0.05
C ARG A 130 10.06 -0.83 1.06
N ALA A 131 8.77 -0.83 0.72
CA ALA A 131 7.71 -0.83 1.73
C ALA A 131 7.67 -2.09 2.59
N LEU A 132 7.96 -3.26 2.02
CA LEU A 132 8.13 -4.50 2.80
C LEU A 132 9.23 -4.34 3.86
N ALA A 133 10.33 -3.67 3.53
CA ALA A 133 11.42 -3.41 4.49
C ALA A 133 10.99 -2.42 5.61
N TRP A 134 10.08 -1.49 5.35
CA TRP A 134 9.54 -0.59 6.39
C TRP A 134 8.76 -1.35 7.45
N LEU A 135 8.02 -2.37 7.02
CA LEU A 135 7.24 -3.26 7.88
C LEU A 135 8.12 -4.23 8.70
N GLY A 136 9.44 -4.22 8.49
CA GLY A 136 10.41 -5.07 9.17
C GLY A 136 10.49 -6.50 8.63
N ASP A 137 11.63 -7.15 8.86
CA ASP A 137 11.90 -8.51 8.38
C ASP A 137 11.16 -9.56 9.22
N ARG A 138 10.25 -10.27 8.56
CA ARG A 138 10.02 -11.69 8.83
C ARG A 138 10.26 -12.40 7.51
N ASP A 139 11.50 -12.89 7.37
CA ASP A 139 11.79 -13.99 6.45
C ASP A 139 10.78 -15.10 6.79
N ASP A 140 9.93 -15.46 5.82
CA ASP A 140 9.09 -16.65 5.90
C ASP A 140 9.95 -17.92 6.11
#